data_AF-A0A2N9LUF4-F1
#
_entry.id   AF-A0A2N9LUF4-F1
#
_cell.length_a   1.000
_cell.length_b   1.000
_cell.length_c   1.000
_cell.angle_alpha   90.00
_cell.angle_beta   90.00
_cell.angle_gamma   90.00
#
_symmetry.space_group_name_H-M   'P 1'
#
loop_
_entity.id
_entity.type
_entity.pdbx_description
1 polymer ?
#
loop_
_entity_poly.entity_id
_entity_poly.type
_entity_poly.pdbx_seq_one_letter_code
_entity_poly.pdbx_strand_id
1 'polypeptide(L)'
;MGTVDVYLTTHHGKKTSSSPQMVWALHPKVAIMNNGPTTGGSVEAWTTVHNSPGLLDLWQLHKALLNDKSHNSGESYIANLDEHCEGSWIKLTAAQDGSFTVENSRTGYSKSYKK
;
A
#
# COMPACT_ATOMS: atom_id res chain seq x y z
N MET A 1 -1.43 4.82 21.69
CA MET A 1 -1.71 4.85 20.24
C MET A 1 -2.99 4.09 19.98
N GLY A 2 -3.82 4.54 19.03
CA GLY A 2 -5.00 3.79 18.58
C GLY A 2 -4.70 2.99 17.31
N THR A 3 -5.63 2.11 16.93
CA THR A 3 -5.60 1.39 15.66
C THR A 3 -6.18 2.24 14.53
N VAL A 4 -5.85 1.90 13.28
CA VAL A 4 -6.41 2.54 12.07
C VAL A 4 -6.90 1.47 11.10
N ASP A 5 -7.90 1.78 10.29
CA ASP A 5 -8.31 0.87 9.22
C ASP A 5 -7.35 0.93 8.02
N VAL A 6 -6.81 2.12 7.72
CA VAL A 6 -5.98 2.37 6.54
C VAL A 6 -4.70 3.12 6.92
N TYR A 7 -3.55 2.62 6.45
CA TYR A 7 -2.24 3.25 6.60
C TYR A 7 -1.65 3.69 5.26
N LEU A 8 -1.44 4.98 5.07
CA LEU A 8 -0.63 5.51 3.96
C LEU A 8 0.84 5.48 4.39
N THR A 9 1.71 4.82 3.63
CA THR A 9 3.13 4.71 4.00
C THR A 9 3.79 6.08 4.13
N THR A 10 4.63 6.25 5.14
CA THR A 10 5.41 7.48 5.29
C THR A 10 6.64 7.45 4.38
N HIS A 11 7.03 8.62 3.87
CA HIS A 11 8.26 8.80 3.08
C HIS A 11 8.41 7.77 1.92
N HIS A 12 7.31 7.47 1.22
CA HIS A 12 7.26 6.53 0.09
C HIS A 12 7.61 5.07 0.45
N GLY A 13 7.67 4.71 1.73
CA GLY A 13 8.16 3.39 2.15
C GLY A 13 9.67 3.23 1.90
N LYS A 14 10.48 4.24 2.21
CA LYS A 14 11.94 4.12 2.22
C LYS A 14 12.42 3.31 3.42
N LYS A 15 13.66 2.81 3.37
CA LYS A 15 14.26 1.98 4.43
C LYS A 15 14.28 2.61 5.83
N THR A 16 14.17 3.93 5.92
CA THR A 16 14.16 4.70 7.17
C THR A 16 12.75 5.11 7.60
N SER A 17 11.70 4.54 7.00
CA SER A 17 10.30 4.81 7.34
C SER A 17 9.56 3.53 7.70
N SER A 18 8.29 3.66 8.12
CA SER A 18 7.42 2.52 8.45
C SER A 18 8.04 1.55 9.47
N SER A 19 8.59 2.06 10.59
CA SER A 19 9.16 1.18 11.63
C SER A 19 8.11 0.20 12.17
N PRO A 20 8.50 -1.04 12.50
CA PRO A 20 7.54 -2.08 12.91
C PRO A 20 6.80 -1.68 14.19
N GLN A 21 7.46 -0.99 15.12
CA GLN A 21 6.82 -0.51 16.36
C GLN A 21 5.66 0.44 16.07
N MET A 22 5.77 1.28 15.03
CA MET A 22 4.71 2.21 14.65
C MET A 22 3.63 1.47 13.84
N VAL A 23 4.02 0.79 12.76
CA VAL A 23 3.08 0.17 11.82
C VAL A 23 2.26 -0.93 12.50
N TRP A 24 2.91 -1.79 13.28
CA TRP A 24 2.22 -2.91 13.92
C TRP A 24 1.35 -2.46 15.08
N ALA A 25 1.70 -1.37 15.79
CA ALA A 25 0.84 -0.76 16.80
C ALA A 25 -0.41 -0.09 16.20
N LEU A 26 -0.30 0.44 14.97
CA LEU A 26 -1.45 0.95 14.22
C LEU A 26 -2.39 -0.17 13.73
N HIS A 27 -1.87 -1.40 13.60
CA HIS A 27 -2.64 -2.59 13.20
C HIS A 27 -3.58 -2.33 11.98
N PRO A 28 -3.05 -1.79 10.85
CA PRO A 28 -3.87 -1.45 9.70
C PRO A 28 -4.49 -2.67 9.05
N LYS A 29 -5.76 -2.56 8.64
CA LYS A 29 -6.39 -3.57 7.77
C LYS A 29 -5.88 -3.47 6.34
N VAL A 30 -5.66 -2.25 5.85
CA VAL A 30 -5.15 -1.99 4.49
C VAL A 30 -4.04 -0.96 4.55
N ALA A 31 -3.04 -1.13 3.70
CA ALA A 31 -2.01 -0.12 3.50
C ALA A 31 -1.92 0.31 2.04
N ILE A 32 -1.64 1.60 1.81
CA ILE A 32 -1.36 2.16 0.49
C ILE A 32 0.07 2.70 0.52
N MET A 33 0.92 2.14 -0.33
CA MET A 33 2.30 2.55 -0.50
C MET A 33 2.42 3.53 -1.66
N ASN A 34 2.72 4.77 -1.33
CA ASN A 34 2.84 5.87 -2.30
C ASN A 34 4.26 5.95 -2.91
N ASN A 35 4.84 4.80 -3.24
CA ASN A 35 6.17 4.70 -3.83
C ASN A 35 6.17 5.07 -5.33
N GLY A 36 7.35 5.45 -5.80
CA GLY A 36 7.69 5.52 -7.22
C GLY A 36 8.37 4.24 -7.72
N PRO A 37 8.67 4.15 -9.03
CA PRO A 37 9.29 2.96 -9.61
C PRO A 37 10.69 2.69 -9.05
N THR A 38 11.44 3.76 -8.75
CA THR A 38 12.81 3.73 -8.20
C THR A 38 12.92 4.52 -6.89
N THR A 39 11.81 5.04 -6.36
CA THR A 39 11.78 5.86 -5.14
C THR A 39 10.90 5.23 -4.07
N GLY A 40 11.49 4.84 -2.95
CA GLY A 40 10.76 4.16 -1.88
C GLY A 40 10.45 2.71 -2.24
N GLY A 41 9.42 2.13 -1.64
CA GLY A 41 9.09 0.71 -1.81
C GLY A 41 10.22 -0.22 -1.41
N SER A 42 11.10 0.20 -0.50
CA SER A 42 12.25 -0.62 -0.07
C SER A 42 11.79 -1.96 0.50
N VAL A 43 12.59 -3.01 0.30
CA VAL A 43 12.35 -4.36 0.84
C VAL A 43 12.02 -4.30 2.34
N GLU A 44 12.74 -3.50 3.12
CA GLU A 44 12.55 -3.39 4.57
C GLU A 44 11.20 -2.78 4.95
N ALA A 45 10.82 -1.67 4.31
CA ALA A 45 9.54 -1.02 4.57
C ALA A 45 8.37 -1.86 4.05
N TRP A 46 8.50 -2.46 2.86
CA TRP A 46 7.51 -3.36 2.30
C TRP A 46 7.30 -4.57 3.21
N THR A 47 8.37 -5.21 3.67
CA THR A 47 8.31 -6.34 4.60
C THR A 47 7.62 -5.97 5.90
N THR A 48 7.96 -4.80 6.46
CA THR A 48 7.35 -4.35 7.72
C THR A 48 5.85 -4.12 7.58
N VAL A 49 5.42 -3.48 6.48
CA VAL A 49 4.00 -3.24 6.21
C VAL A 49 3.28 -4.54 5.89
N HIS A 50 3.80 -5.33 4.95
CA HIS A 50 3.23 -6.62 4.52
C HIS A 50 3.03 -7.59 5.69
N ASN A 51 3.99 -7.66 6.62
CA ASN A 51 3.93 -8.53 7.79
C ASN A 51 3.19 -7.92 8.98
N SER A 52 2.59 -6.73 8.83
CA SER A 52 1.82 -6.12 9.92
C SER A 52 0.66 -7.03 10.33
N PRO A 53 0.49 -7.33 11.63
CA PRO A 53 -0.64 -8.12 12.10
C PRO A 53 -1.98 -7.54 11.64
N GLY A 54 -2.85 -8.41 11.11
CA GLY A 54 -4.18 -8.04 10.64
C GLY A 54 -4.25 -7.36 9.27
N LEU A 55 -3.12 -7.18 8.58
CA LEU A 55 -3.12 -6.63 7.23
C LEU A 55 -3.79 -7.60 6.26
N LEU A 56 -4.79 -7.11 5.53
CA LEU A 56 -5.50 -7.84 4.49
C LEU A 56 -4.85 -7.62 3.13
N ASP A 57 -4.54 -6.37 2.78
CA ASP A 57 -3.97 -6.02 1.48
C ASP A 57 -3.01 -4.82 1.57
N LEU A 58 -1.95 -4.90 0.77
CA LEU A 58 -1.01 -3.81 0.52
C LEU A 58 -1.18 -3.35 -0.93
N TRP A 59 -1.56 -2.11 -1.14
CA TRP A 59 -1.66 -1.46 -2.44
C TRP A 59 -0.39 -0.67 -2.72
N GLN A 60 0.05 -0.59 -3.98
CA GLN A 60 1.23 0.19 -4.38
C GLN A 60 0.92 1.13 -5.53
N LEU A 61 1.35 2.38 -5.42
CA LEU A 61 1.22 3.35 -6.49
C LEU A 61 2.08 2.95 -7.70
N HIS A 62 3.31 2.49 -7.47
CA HIS A 62 4.17 1.92 -8.50
C HIS A 62 4.72 0.56 -8.08
N LYS A 63 5.00 -0.29 -9.07
CA LYS A 63 5.89 -1.43 -8.86
C LYS A 63 7.28 -0.91 -8.49
N ALA A 64 7.86 -1.41 -7.41
CA ALA A 64 9.23 -1.09 -7.04
C ALA A 64 10.17 -1.92 -7.94
N LEU A 65 10.77 -1.27 -8.94
CA LEU A 65 11.59 -1.93 -9.97
C LEU A 65 12.94 -2.44 -9.45
N LEU A 66 13.39 -1.91 -8.32
CA LEU A 66 14.62 -2.33 -7.64
C LEU A 66 14.41 -3.55 -6.73
N ASN A 67 13.17 -4.00 -6.57
CA ASN A 67 12.82 -5.16 -5.75
C ASN A 67 12.68 -6.43 -6.61
N ASP A 68 12.79 -7.58 -5.96
CA ASP A 68 12.37 -8.84 -6.56
C ASP A 68 10.83 -8.93 -6.69
N LYS A 69 10.36 -10.05 -7.28
CA LYS A 69 8.92 -10.30 -7.46
C LYS A 69 8.18 -10.53 -6.14
N SER A 70 8.85 -11.01 -5.09
CA SER A 70 8.24 -11.28 -3.78
C SER A 70 8.04 -10.01 -2.94
N HIS A 71 8.79 -8.94 -3.22
CA HIS A 71 8.68 -7.66 -2.52
C HIS A 71 7.91 -6.62 -3.35
N ASN A 72 6.80 -7.07 -3.93
CA ASN A 72 5.78 -6.26 -4.57
C ASN A 72 4.42 -6.93 -4.36
N SER A 73 3.36 -6.15 -4.32
CA SER A 73 1.98 -6.65 -4.30
C SER A 73 1.60 -7.31 -5.63
N GLY A 74 0.51 -8.08 -5.64
CA GLY A 74 -0.05 -8.60 -6.89
C GLY A 74 -0.42 -7.47 -7.86
N GLU A 75 -0.29 -7.69 -9.17
CA GLU A 75 -0.41 -6.62 -10.17
C GLU A 75 -1.74 -5.84 -10.12
N SER A 76 -2.86 -6.48 -9.77
CA SER A 76 -4.17 -5.81 -9.60
C SER A 76 -4.14 -4.74 -8.50
N TYR A 77 -3.25 -4.86 -7.52
CA TYR A 77 -3.04 -3.92 -6.42
C TYR A 77 -1.98 -2.85 -6.75
N ILE A 78 -1.41 -2.87 -7.96
CA ILE A 78 -0.41 -1.90 -8.43
C ILE A 78 -0.98 -1.02 -9.54
N ALA A 79 -0.97 0.29 -9.33
CA ALA A 79 -1.49 1.24 -10.30
C ALA A 79 -0.56 1.43 -11.51
N ASN A 80 0.76 1.47 -11.31
CA ASN A 80 1.73 1.68 -12.39
C ASN A 80 2.82 0.60 -12.38
N LEU A 81 2.90 -0.21 -13.44
CA LEU A 81 3.81 -1.38 -13.50
C LEU A 81 5.21 -1.04 -14.06
N ASP A 82 5.32 0.07 -14.78
CA ASP A 82 6.53 0.49 -15.49
C ASP A 82 6.96 1.90 -15.06
N GLU A 83 8.22 2.26 -15.32
CA GLU A 83 8.78 3.58 -15.00
C GLU A 83 8.14 4.69 -15.85
N HIS A 84 7.94 4.41 -17.14
CA HIS A 84 7.23 5.29 -18.07
C HIS A 84 5.76 4.89 -18.03
N CYS A 85 4.98 5.59 -17.21
CA CYS A 85 3.57 5.28 -17.00
C CYS A 85 2.67 6.48 -17.34
N GLU A 86 1.41 6.17 -17.63
CA GLU A 86 0.35 7.16 -17.91
C GLU A 86 -0.19 7.86 -16.64
N GLY A 87 0.37 7.55 -15.46
CA GLY A 87 -0.03 8.17 -14.19
C GLY A 87 -1.37 7.66 -13.63
N SER A 88 -1.55 6.33 -13.59
CA SER A 88 -2.72 5.73 -12.92
C SER A 88 -2.70 5.98 -11.42
N TRP A 89 -3.89 6.06 -10.82
CA TRP A 89 -4.07 6.37 -9.40
C TRP A 89 -4.64 5.19 -8.61
N ILE A 90 -4.47 5.29 -7.29
CA ILE A 90 -5.22 4.49 -6.31
C ILE A 90 -6.12 5.45 -5.53
N LYS A 91 -7.41 5.14 -5.49
CA LYS A 91 -8.41 5.96 -4.79
C LYS A 91 -9.03 5.14 -3.68
N LEU A 92 -9.14 5.75 -2.52
CA LEU A 92 -9.90 5.24 -1.41
C LEU A 92 -11.14 6.09 -1.20
N THR A 93 -12.30 5.45 -1.14
CA THR A 93 -13.57 6.08 -0.79
C THR A 93 -14.06 5.48 0.52
N ALA A 94 -14.18 6.31 1.56
CA ALA A 94 -14.73 5.92 2.85
C ALA A 94 -16.26 6.16 2.88
N ALA A 95 -16.99 5.28 3.55
CA ALA A 95 -18.42 5.38 3.79
C ALA A 95 -18.69 5.72 5.27
N GLN A 96 -19.88 6.26 5.56
CA GLN A 96 -20.28 6.66 6.92
C GLN A 96 -20.39 5.48 7.89
N ASP A 97 -20.62 4.26 7.40
CA ASP A 97 -20.70 3.05 8.21
C ASP A 97 -19.32 2.52 8.64
N GLY A 98 -18.24 3.20 8.23
CA GLY A 98 -16.85 2.82 8.51
C GLY A 98 -16.29 1.78 7.53
N SER A 99 -17.05 1.36 6.52
CA SER A 99 -16.50 0.60 5.39
C SER A 99 -15.75 1.53 4.43
N PHE A 100 -14.88 0.95 3.60
CA PHE A 100 -14.20 1.71 2.55
C PHE A 100 -13.92 0.82 1.34
N THR A 101 -13.73 1.46 0.18
CA THR A 101 -13.37 0.80 -1.07
C THR A 101 -12.07 1.39 -1.60
N VAL A 102 -11.15 0.52 -2.03
CA VAL A 102 -9.93 0.92 -2.74
C VAL A 102 -10.05 0.49 -4.20
N GLU A 103 -9.76 1.41 -5.11
CA GLU A 103 -9.88 1.25 -6.57
C GLU A 103 -8.54 1.59 -7.25
N ASN A 104 -8.14 0.76 -8.20
CA ASN A 104 -7.01 0.98 -9.09
C ASN A 104 -7.49 1.42 -10.48
N SER A 105 -7.16 2.65 -10.88
CA SER A 105 -7.63 3.21 -12.15
C SER A 105 -7.09 2.51 -13.39
N ARG A 106 -5.94 1.83 -13.30
CA ARG A 106 -5.32 1.13 -14.44
C ARG A 106 -6.20 -0.02 -14.92
N THR A 107 -6.82 -0.73 -13.99
CA THR A 107 -7.55 -1.98 -14.26
C THR A 107 -9.04 -1.89 -13.96
N GLY A 108 -9.49 -0.86 -13.25
CA GLY A 108 -10.83 -0.80 -12.66
C GLY A 108 -11.02 -1.78 -11.51
N TYR A 109 -9.98 -2.53 -11.12
CA TYR A 109 -10.07 -3.44 -9.98
C TYR A 109 -10.35 -2.64 -8.71
N SER A 110 -11.39 -3.06 -7.98
CA SER A 110 -11.77 -2.48 -6.72
C SER A 110 -12.05 -3.56 -5.68
N LYS A 111 -11.79 -3.24 -4.42
CA LYS A 111 -12.06 -4.12 -3.28
C LYS A 111 -12.64 -3.29 -2.13
N SER A 112 -13.74 -3.77 -1.57
CA SER A 112 -14.40 -3.15 -0.42
C SER A 112 -14.06 -3.91 0.86
N TYR A 113 -13.85 -3.15 1.93
CA TYR A 113 -13.47 -3.62 3.25
C TYR A 113 -14.53 -3.18 4.24
N LYS A 114 -15.04 -4.14 5.02
CA LYS A 114 -16.03 -3.87 6.06
C LYS A 114 -15.34 -3.53 7.38
N LYS A 115 -16.08 -2.86 8.25
CA LYS A 115 -15.64 -2.56 9.61
C LYS A 115 -15.42 -3.84 10.41
#